data_AF-A0A847G7N7-F1
#
_entry.id   AF-A0A847G7N7-F1
#
_cell.length_a   1.000
_cell.length_b   1.000
_cell.length_c   1.000
_cell.angle_alpha   90.00
_cell.angle_beta   90.00
_cell.angle_gamma   90.00
#
_symmetry.space_group_name_H-M   'P 1'
#
loop_
_entity.id
_entity.type
_entity.pdbx_description
1 polymer ?
#
loop_
_entity_poly.entity_id
_entity_poly.type
_entity_poly.pdbx_seq_one_letter_code
_entity_poly.pdbx_strand_id
1 'polypeptide(L)'
;IPATWLMVRGAKDAGEETLTPKKDHVIYTGIYEKIRHPQAVGEVFLFGVIGILLNSPFLTFFSFIYFPIFVILCYAEEQDLLLRYGQSYADYCKRTGAFWPKG
;
A
#
# COMPACT_ATOMS: atom_id res chain seq x y z
N ILE A 1 17.26 -5.44 -20.05
CA ILE A 1 17.43 -6.90 -20.25
C ILE A 1 17.35 -7.67 -18.91
N PRO A 2 18.07 -7.30 -17.82
CA PRO A 2 17.95 -8.01 -16.52
C PRO A 2 16.60 -7.76 -15.77
N ALA A 3 16.15 -6.50 -15.64
CA ALA A 3 14.84 -6.16 -15.05
C ALA A 3 13.67 -6.79 -15.83
N THR A 4 13.87 -6.91 -17.13
CA THR A 4 12.94 -7.49 -18.09
C THR A 4 12.81 -9.01 -17.89
N TRP A 5 13.89 -9.70 -17.54
CA TRP A 5 13.85 -11.12 -17.20
C TRP A 5 13.26 -11.38 -15.80
N LEU A 6 13.55 -10.51 -14.84
CA LEU A 6 13.04 -10.56 -13.48
C LEU A 6 11.52 -10.38 -13.41
N MET A 7 10.97 -9.44 -14.19
CA MET A 7 9.52 -9.25 -14.32
C MET A 7 8.83 -10.46 -14.95
N VAL A 8 9.53 -11.15 -15.86
CA VAL A 8 9.04 -12.35 -16.56
C VAL A 8 9.07 -13.59 -15.66
N ARG A 9 10.05 -13.71 -14.76
CA ARG A 9 10.04 -14.76 -13.73
C ARG A 9 9.03 -14.49 -12.62
N GLY A 10 8.95 -13.25 -12.13
CA GLY A 10 7.97 -12.86 -11.12
C GLY A 10 6.53 -13.09 -11.56
N ALA A 11 6.22 -12.84 -12.84
CA ALA A 11 4.90 -13.11 -13.41
C ALA A 11 4.59 -14.61 -13.61
N LYS A 12 5.60 -15.47 -13.64
CA LYS A 12 5.42 -16.93 -13.73
C LYS A 12 5.37 -17.60 -12.36
N ASP A 13 6.17 -17.14 -11.41
CA ASP A 13 6.24 -17.70 -10.06
C ASP A 13 5.07 -17.24 -9.17
N ALA A 14 4.45 -16.09 -9.46
CA ALA A 14 3.23 -15.61 -8.79
C ALA A 14 1.98 -16.49 -9.02
N GLY A 15 2.15 -17.70 -9.58
CA GLY A 15 1.11 -18.71 -9.84
C GLY A 15 0.16 -18.96 -8.67
N GLU A 16 0.37 -20.02 -7.88
CA GLU A 16 -0.66 -20.53 -6.94
C GLU A 16 -0.81 -19.77 -5.61
N GLU A 17 0.09 -18.85 -5.25
CA GLU A 17 -0.07 -18.05 -4.01
C GLU A 17 -1.10 -16.90 -4.13
N THR A 18 -1.67 -16.71 -5.32
CA THR A 18 -2.88 -15.91 -5.51
C THR A 18 -4.18 -16.67 -5.17
N LEU A 19 -4.13 -18.01 -5.04
CA LEU A 19 -5.33 -18.85 -5.09
C LEU A 19 -6.08 -19.03 -3.77
N THR A 20 -5.48 -18.87 -2.58
CA THR A 20 -6.24 -18.95 -1.32
C THR A 20 -5.65 -18.12 -0.18
N PRO A 21 -6.03 -16.83 -0.05
CA PRO A 21 -5.93 -16.17 1.25
C PRO A 21 -6.81 -16.95 2.25
N LYS A 22 -6.24 -17.39 3.39
CA LYS A 22 -7.05 -17.96 4.48
C LYS A 22 -8.04 -16.89 4.96
N LYS A 23 -9.34 -17.18 4.86
CA LYS A 23 -10.42 -16.26 5.25
C LYS A 23 -10.37 -15.79 6.71
N ASP A 24 -9.66 -16.51 7.58
CA ASP A 24 -9.81 -16.39 9.04
C ASP A 24 -8.63 -15.76 9.78
N HIS A 25 -7.66 -15.15 9.10
CA HIS A 25 -6.56 -14.45 9.79
C HIS A 25 -6.36 -13.06 9.22
N VAL A 26 -7.17 -12.11 9.71
CA VAL A 26 -6.81 -10.70 9.59
C VAL A 26 -6.72 -10.10 10.99
N ILE A 27 -5.52 -10.24 11.56
CA ILE A 27 -5.18 -9.66 12.87
C ILE A 27 -4.90 -8.16 12.64
N TYR A 28 -5.97 -7.35 12.58
CA TYR A 28 -5.86 -5.89 12.57
C TYR A 28 -5.67 -5.38 14.00
N THR A 29 -4.46 -5.52 14.54
CA THR A 29 -4.09 -5.06 15.89
C THR A 29 -3.10 -3.90 15.87
N GLY A 30 -3.01 -3.16 16.96
CA GLY A 30 -2.04 -2.08 17.10
C GLY A 30 -2.37 -0.88 16.21
N ILE A 31 -1.39 -0.38 15.44
CA ILE A 31 -1.58 0.82 14.60
C ILE A 31 -2.70 0.64 13.57
N TYR A 32 -2.92 -0.60 13.11
CA TYR A 32 -3.99 -0.94 12.17
C TYR A 32 -5.39 -0.81 12.77
N GLU A 33 -5.56 -0.70 14.09
CA GLU A 33 -6.85 -0.40 14.71
C GLU A 33 -7.31 1.04 14.48
N LYS A 34 -6.40 1.92 14.07
CA LYS A 34 -6.67 3.35 13.86
C LYS A 34 -6.51 3.77 12.39
N ILE A 35 -5.50 3.25 11.71
CA ILE A 35 -5.11 3.64 10.34
C ILE A 35 -4.95 2.39 9.48
N ARG A 36 -5.56 2.37 8.29
CA ARG A 36 -5.45 1.21 7.37
C ARG A 36 -4.16 1.15 6.57
N HIS A 37 -3.64 2.32 6.19
CA HIS A 37 -2.44 2.45 5.37
C HIS A 37 -1.28 3.15 6.10
N PRO A 38 -0.89 2.73 7.33
CA PRO A 38 0.16 3.42 8.08
C PRO A 38 1.52 3.35 7.37
N GLN A 39 1.77 2.28 6.61
CA GLN A 39 2.99 2.12 5.81
C GLN A 39 3.01 3.12 4.65
N ALA A 40 1.92 3.26 3.90
CA ALA A 40 1.82 4.24 2.82
C ALA A 40 2.07 5.68 3.33
N VAL A 41 1.58 6.01 4.53
CA VAL A 41 1.81 7.32 5.17
C VAL A 41 3.29 7.57 5.43
N GLY A 42 4.06 6.56 5.82
CA GLY A 42 5.51 6.68 6.01
C GLY A 42 6.28 6.68 4.69
N GLU A 43 5.95 5.74 3.80
CA GLU A 43 6.72 5.48 2.57
C GLU A 43 6.61 6.59 1.53
N VAL A 44 5.45 7.25 1.44
CA VAL A 44 5.20 8.28 0.42
C VAL A 44 6.19 9.44 0.47
N PHE A 45 6.80 9.71 1.63
CA PHE A 45 7.78 10.80 1.81
C PHE A 45 9.23 10.37 1.62
N LEU A 46 9.53 9.08 1.54
CA LEU A 46 10.92 8.59 1.51
C LEU A 46 11.71 9.15 0.33
N PHE A 47 11.13 9.17 -0.87
CA PHE A 47 11.81 9.73 -2.04
C PHE A 47 12.05 11.24 -1.92
N GLY A 48 11.16 11.97 -1.24
CA GLY A 48 11.35 13.39 -0.96
C GLY A 48 12.48 13.64 0.02
N VAL A 49 12.55 12.87 1.10
CA VAL A 49 13.66 12.90 2.07
C VAL A 49 14.99 12.58 1.39
N ILE A 50 15.02 11.57 0.52
CA ILE A 50 16.22 11.23 -0.28
C ILE A 50 16.63 12.42 -1.16
N GLY A 51 15.70 13.09 -1.83
CA GLY A 51 15.99 14.29 -2.61
C GLY A 51 16.63 15.41 -1.78
N ILE A 52 16.14 15.64 -0.57
CA ILE A 52 16.68 16.63 0.38
C ILE A 52 18.10 16.24 0.82
N LEU A 53 18.32 14.99 1.21
CA LEU A 53 19.64 14.50 1.63
C LEU A 53 20.67 14.62 0.50
N LEU A 54 20.25 14.43 -0.76
CA LEU A 54 21.07 14.61 -1.95
C LEU A 54 21.24 16.08 -2.37
N ASN A 55 20.69 17.03 -1.60
CA ASN A 55 20.67 18.47 -1.94
C ASN A 55 20.16 18.74 -3.36
N SER A 56 19.17 17.97 -3.80
CA SER A 56 18.62 18.06 -5.15
C SER A 56 17.17 18.52 -5.09
N PRO A 57 16.91 19.83 -5.29
CA PRO A 57 15.55 20.35 -5.39
C PRO A 57 14.74 19.62 -6.46
N PHE A 58 15.38 19.26 -7.58
CA PHE A 58 14.75 18.50 -8.64
C PHE A 58 14.20 17.15 -8.14
N LEU A 59 15.02 16.33 -7.48
CA LEU A 59 14.58 15.03 -6.97
C LEU A 59 13.51 15.18 -5.89
N THR A 60 13.65 16.17 -5.01
CA THR A 60 12.63 16.48 -4.00
C THR A 60 11.29 16.80 -4.65
N PHE A 61 11.25 17.69 -5.64
CA PHE A 61 9.99 18.03 -6.32
C PHE A 61 9.46 16.89 -7.18
N PHE A 62 10.35 16.15 -7.86
CA PHE A 62 9.98 14.98 -8.63
C PHE A 62 9.31 13.91 -7.77
N SER A 63 9.75 13.76 -6.51
CA SER A 63 9.19 12.77 -5.58
C SER A 63 7.69 12.92 -5.34
N PHE A 64 7.13 14.13 -5.47
CA PHE A 64 5.70 14.37 -5.29
C PHE A 64 4.83 13.61 -6.31
N ILE A 65 5.39 13.16 -7.43
CA ILE A 65 4.68 12.31 -8.38
C ILE A 65 4.21 11.00 -7.75
N TYR A 66 4.93 10.50 -6.73
CA TYR A 66 4.58 9.25 -6.05
C TYR A 66 3.37 9.41 -5.13
N PHE A 67 3.04 10.62 -4.69
CA PHE A 67 1.91 10.85 -3.80
C PHE A 67 0.57 10.38 -4.39
N PRO A 68 0.12 10.85 -5.58
CA PRO A 68 -1.11 10.35 -6.19
C PRO A 68 -1.02 8.86 -6.54
N ILE A 69 0.16 8.34 -6.89
CA ILE A 69 0.34 6.91 -7.20
C ILE A 69 0.04 6.06 -5.95
N PHE A 70 0.60 6.41 -4.80
CA PHE A 70 0.34 5.71 -3.54
C PHE A 70 -1.14 5.77 -3.15
N VAL A 71 -1.80 6.91 -3.32
CA VAL A 71 -3.25 7.04 -3.04
C VAL A 71 -4.06 6.10 -3.93
N ILE A 72 -3.74 6.04 -5.23
CA ILE A 72 -4.41 5.13 -6.17
C ILE A 72 -4.16 3.67 -5.81
N LEU A 73 -2.93 3.31 -5.46
CA LEU A 73 -2.58 1.95 -5.05
C LEU A 73 -3.33 1.52 -3.78
N CYS A 74 -3.36 2.39 -2.76
CA CYS A 74 -4.12 2.13 -1.54
C CYS A 74 -5.60 1.94 -1.85
N TYR A 75 -6.19 2.79 -2.70
CA TYR A 75 -7.59 2.64 -3.10
C TYR A 75 -7.84 1.31 -3.83
N ALA A 76 -6.98 0.94 -4.79
CA ALA A 76 -7.10 -0.31 -5.51
C ALA A 76 -7.00 -1.53 -4.57
N GLU A 77 -6.08 -1.48 -3.61
CA GLU A 77 -5.96 -2.50 -2.56
C GLU A 77 -7.23 -2.57 -1.70
N GLU A 78 -7.80 -1.43 -1.27
CA GLU A 78 -9.06 -1.44 -0.51
C GLU A 78 -10.20 -2.07 -1.30
N GLN A 79 -10.29 -1.84 -2.62
CA GLN A 79 -11.30 -2.49 -3.46
C GLN A 79 -11.08 -4.01 -3.56
N ASP A 80 -9.85 -4.48 -3.73
CA ASP A 80 -9.52 -5.91 -3.73
C ASP A 80 -9.87 -6.56 -2.37
N LEU A 81 -9.56 -5.90 -1.26
CA LEU A 81 -9.91 -6.35 0.09
C LEU A 81 -11.43 -6.37 0.32
N LEU A 82 -12.16 -5.37 -0.16
CA LEU A 82 -13.63 -5.36 -0.13
C LEU A 82 -14.21 -6.55 -0.91
N LEU A 83 -13.66 -6.86 -2.09
CA LEU A 83 -14.10 -8.00 -2.89
C LEU A 83 -13.80 -9.34 -2.20
N ARG A 84 -12.64 -9.47 -1.55
CA ARG A 84 -12.22 -10.72 -0.89
C ARG A 84 -12.92 -10.98 0.44
N TYR A 85 -13.11 -9.94 1.25
CA TYR A 85 -13.53 -10.05 2.66
C TYR A 85 -14.91 -9.42 2.96
N GLY A 86 -15.49 -8.68 2.00
CA GLY A 86 -16.85 -8.16 2.06
C GLY A 86 -17.12 -7.33 3.32
N GLN A 87 -18.16 -7.74 4.05
CA GLN A 87 -18.66 -6.99 5.21
C GLN A 87 -17.62 -6.84 6.34
N SER A 88 -16.78 -7.86 6.56
CA SER A 88 -15.76 -7.81 7.61
C SER A 88 -14.75 -6.68 7.38
N TYR A 89 -14.35 -6.47 6.13
CA TYR A 89 -13.47 -5.36 5.74
C TYR A 89 -14.22 -4.02 5.69
N ALA A 90 -15.48 -4.01 5.25
CA ALA A 90 -16.31 -2.80 5.28
C ALA A 90 -16.47 -2.25 6.70
N ASP A 91 -16.70 -3.13 7.70
CA ASP A 91 -16.80 -2.73 9.10
C ASP A 91 -15.45 -2.30 9.67
N TYR A 92 -14.37 -2.93 9.25
CA TYR A 92 -13.01 -2.45 9.52
C TYR A 92 -12.78 -1.03 8.97
N CYS A 93 -13.20 -0.74 7.75
CA CYS A 93 -13.12 0.59 7.14
C CYS A 93 -13.97 1.64 7.87
N LYS A 94 -15.07 1.25 8.51
CA LYS A 94 -15.89 2.16 9.32
C LYS A 94 -15.19 2.58 10.61
N ARG A 95 -14.50 1.67 11.29
CA ARG A 95 -13.80 1.94 12.57
C ARG A 95 -12.42 2.57 12.44
N THR A 96 -11.83 2.55 11.24
CA THR A 96 -10.49 3.10 10.96
C THR A 96 -10.53 4.21 9.92
N GLY A 97 -9.51 5.07 9.89
CA GLY A 97 -9.29 5.98 8.76
C GLY A 97 -8.26 5.43 7.78
N ALA A 98 -8.26 5.94 6.55
CA ALA A 98 -7.33 5.48 5.50
C ALA A 98 -5.88 5.81 5.85
N PHE A 99 -5.60 7.11 6.08
CA PHE A 99 -4.26 7.65 6.32
C PHE A 99 -4.12 8.38 7.67
N TRP A 100 -5.24 8.58 8.37
CA TRP A 100 -5.27 9.25 9.67
C TRP A 100 -6.25 8.54 10.60
N PRO A 101 -6.06 8.54 11.93
CA PRO A 101 -7.01 7.92 12.86
C PRO A 101 -8.41 8.53 12.74
N LYS A 102 -9.44 7.68 12.88
CA LYS A 102 -10.79 8.16 13.21
C LYS A 102 -10.84 8.49 14.70
N GLY A 103 -11.46 9.63 15.02
CA GLY A 103 -11.78 10.04 16.39
C GLY A 103 -12.98 9.30 16.94
#